data_AF-A0A7S2XQ26-F1
#
_entry.id   AF-A0A7S2XQ26-F1
#
_cell.length_a   1.000
_cell.length_b   1.000
_cell.length_c   1.000
_cell.angle_alpha   90.00
_cell.angle_beta   90.00
_cell.angle_gamma   90.00
#
_symmetry.space_group_name_H-M   'P 1'
#
loop_
_entity.id
_entity.type
_entity.pdbx_description
1 polymer ?
#
loop_
_entity_poly.entity_id
_entity_poly.type
_entity_poly.pdbx_seq_one_letter_code
_entity_poly.pdbx_strand_id
1 'polypeptide(L)'
;MGQDDDDEEEDDEDDDVEDDFMDSSEDKLVTTKKKSATSILPADVVVPKKKKRMGIASVFSKNKNSRETNLDNLVDSSAAQSPEFSALLAKILTFGAPGRFPHVQSLSGGMPFDEFDLEKAKELLTEAKEEAGLTDETAAEAFAGVVNCMIIDIIDLASSTLKGKKEKMTVDALTVVMDFMDHAASLFDSLAQGVTIKPVTYGGSLGKGKLEQMYGIFAAAAGMDMEGSGSGQERVDTLQVVLNIADKKAEGITQNQMMKKLMQMMKDGEMPEGMEDMAEMMKGMEGMEGGMPGGMPGMPGGMPGEEGDMNPEEVKNMLLMMKEAIDSGTMPKEELKAVRAQFKEAYGQSIDDLIKDASEQKGEMSKEEAELLDLMKSVLSD
;
A
#
# COMPACT_ATOMS: atom_id res chain seq x y z
N MET A 1 -62.35 -12.34 -13.31
CA MET A 1 -63.44 -12.64 -14.28
C MET A 1 -62.91 -12.26 -15.64
N GLY A 2 -62.89 -13.22 -16.58
CA GLY A 2 -62.36 -13.10 -17.95
C GLY A 2 -60.91 -13.58 -18.00
N GLN A 3 -60.63 -14.89 -18.20
CA GLN A 3 -60.66 -15.65 -19.47
C GLN A 3 -59.58 -15.17 -20.44
N ASP A 4 -58.88 -16.00 -21.21
CA ASP A 4 -58.54 -17.43 -21.28
C ASP A 4 -57.96 -17.56 -22.72
N ASP A 5 -57.06 -18.53 -22.90
CA ASP A 5 -56.79 -19.28 -24.13
C ASP A 5 -55.79 -18.78 -25.22
N ASP A 6 -55.20 -19.83 -25.83
CA ASP A 6 -54.36 -19.98 -27.04
C ASP A 6 -52.83 -20.02 -26.75
N ASP A 7 -52.24 -21.17 -26.38
CA ASP A 7 -52.01 -22.44 -27.12
C ASP A 7 -51.36 -22.24 -28.49
N GLU A 8 -50.14 -22.79 -28.66
CA GLU A 8 -49.77 -23.64 -29.80
C GLU A 8 -48.48 -24.43 -29.48
N GLU A 9 -48.62 -25.75 -29.63
CA GLU A 9 -47.67 -26.84 -29.40
C GLU A 9 -46.76 -27.11 -30.62
N GLU A 10 -45.99 -28.20 -30.51
CA GLU A 10 -45.38 -29.03 -31.58
C GLU A 10 -44.04 -28.52 -32.16
N ASP A 11 -43.01 -29.33 -32.42
CA ASP A 11 -42.80 -30.78 -32.28
C ASP A 11 -41.30 -31.08 -32.48
N ASP A 12 -40.86 -32.18 -31.86
CA ASP A 12 -39.97 -33.25 -32.35
C ASP A 12 -38.85 -32.96 -33.38
N GLU A 13 -37.63 -33.42 -33.09
CA GLU A 13 -37.14 -34.68 -33.66
C GLU A 13 -35.75 -35.08 -33.11
N ASP A 14 -35.63 -36.38 -32.90
CA ASP A 14 -34.46 -37.15 -32.47
C ASP A 14 -33.31 -37.08 -33.49
N ASP A 15 -32.07 -37.34 -33.04
CA ASP A 15 -31.23 -38.29 -33.77
C ASP A 15 -30.08 -38.81 -32.88
N ASP A 16 -30.19 -40.11 -32.62
CA ASP A 16 -29.18 -41.01 -32.09
C ASP A 16 -27.92 -41.05 -32.98
N VAL A 17 -26.74 -41.08 -32.35
CA VAL A 17 -25.60 -41.84 -32.89
C VAL A 17 -24.85 -42.51 -31.75
N GLU A 18 -25.10 -43.81 -31.60
CA GLU A 18 -24.22 -44.79 -30.99
C GLU A 18 -22.87 -44.82 -31.73
N ASP A 19 -21.74 -44.99 -31.04
CA ASP A 19 -20.91 -46.18 -31.29
C ASP A 19 -19.73 -46.35 -30.32
N ASP A 20 -19.61 -47.61 -29.93
CA ASP A 20 -18.56 -48.28 -29.18
C ASP A 20 -17.11 -47.99 -29.64
N PHE A 21 -16.18 -47.91 -28.68
CA PHE A 21 -14.90 -48.59 -28.87
C PHE A 21 -14.33 -49.18 -27.58
N MET A 22 -14.16 -50.49 -27.63
CA MET A 22 -13.69 -51.43 -26.63
C MET A 22 -12.15 -51.48 -26.53
N ASP A 23 -11.69 -51.83 -25.31
CA ASP A 23 -10.73 -52.91 -25.02
C ASP A 23 -9.27 -52.85 -25.54
N SER A 24 -8.30 -52.90 -24.62
CA SER A 24 -7.43 -54.08 -24.43
C SER A 24 -6.13 -53.79 -23.64
N SER A 25 -6.05 -54.46 -22.49
CA SER A 25 -4.93 -55.25 -21.92
C SER A 25 -3.44 -54.83 -22.03
N GLU A 26 -2.84 -54.77 -20.83
CA GLU A 26 -1.70 -55.56 -20.32
C GLU A 26 -0.28 -55.51 -20.96
N ASP A 27 0.68 -55.41 -20.02
CA ASP A 27 1.91 -56.21 -19.89
C ASP A 27 3.25 -55.63 -20.41
N LYS A 28 4.14 -55.20 -19.50
CA LYS A 28 5.26 -56.03 -19.00
C LYS A 28 6.28 -55.29 -18.14
N LEU A 29 6.57 -55.93 -17.00
CA LEU A 29 7.80 -55.80 -16.23
C LEU A 29 9.06 -56.15 -17.07
N VAL A 30 10.15 -55.40 -16.88
CA VAL A 30 11.50 -55.99 -16.73
C VAL A 30 12.30 -55.25 -15.66
N THR A 31 12.58 -55.98 -14.60
CA THR A 31 13.59 -55.72 -13.56
C THR A 31 15.02 -55.94 -14.08
N THR A 32 16.00 -55.13 -13.65
CA THR A 32 17.31 -55.65 -13.21
C THR A 32 17.97 -54.76 -12.15
N LYS A 33 18.20 -55.37 -10.98
CA LYS A 33 19.06 -54.92 -9.87
C LYS A 33 20.54 -54.82 -10.28
N LYS A 34 21.29 -53.88 -9.70
CA LYS A 34 22.51 -54.24 -8.95
C LYS A 34 22.96 -53.17 -7.94
N LYS A 35 23.28 -53.68 -6.74
CA LYS A 35 23.80 -53.04 -5.53
C LYS A 35 25.28 -52.66 -5.66
N SER A 36 25.70 -51.61 -4.93
CA SER A 36 26.82 -51.62 -3.95
C SER A 36 26.83 -50.28 -3.20
N ALA A 37 26.46 -50.22 -1.93
CA ALA A 37 27.30 -50.40 -0.73
C ALA A 37 28.09 -49.15 -0.31
N THR A 38 27.52 -48.45 0.68
CA THR A 38 28.10 -47.91 1.92
C THR A 38 29.50 -47.29 1.92
N SER A 39 29.58 -46.00 2.28
CA SER A 39 30.64 -45.49 3.18
C SER A 39 30.13 -44.28 3.99
N ILE A 40 30.55 -44.24 5.25
CA ILE A 40 30.09 -43.39 6.35
C ILE A 40 31.20 -42.36 6.64
N LEU A 41 30.84 -41.06 6.62
CA LEU A 41 31.45 -39.88 7.29
C LEU A 41 32.90 -39.47 6.88
N PRO A 42 33.31 -38.18 7.07
CA PRO A 42 32.75 -37.15 7.95
C PRO A 42 32.39 -35.80 7.30
N ALA A 43 31.67 -35.01 8.10
CA ALA A 43 31.25 -33.64 7.82
C ALA A 43 32.46 -32.71 7.62
N ASP A 44 32.57 -32.14 6.41
CA ASP A 44 33.40 -30.97 6.18
C ASP A 44 32.71 -29.73 6.74
N VAL A 45 33.36 -29.14 7.74
CA VAL A 45 33.04 -27.84 8.30
C VAL A 45 33.22 -26.79 7.19
N VAL A 46 32.11 -26.35 6.61
CA VAL A 46 32.08 -25.24 5.66
C VAL A 46 32.44 -23.96 6.42
N VAL A 47 33.70 -23.53 6.25
CA VAL A 47 34.21 -22.25 6.71
C VAL A 47 33.31 -21.13 6.14
N PRO A 48 32.76 -20.22 6.98
CA PRO A 48 31.94 -19.13 6.49
C PRO A 48 32.76 -18.22 5.58
N LYS A 49 32.43 -18.22 4.28
CA LYS A 49 33.00 -17.28 3.31
C LYS A 49 32.66 -15.86 3.76
N LYS A 50 33.70 -15.03 3.94
CA LYS A 50 33.58 -13.61 4.26
C LYS A 50 32.61 -12.93 3.28
N LYS A 51 31.50 -12.39 3.81
CA LYS A 51 30.58 -11.54 3.05
C LYS A 51 31.38 -10.37 2.45
N LYS A 52 31.42 -10.29 1.12
CA LYS A 52 31.89 -9.09 0.43
C LYS A 52 30.99 -7.93 0.85
N ARG A 53 31.59 -6.82 1.29
CA ARG A 53 30.88 -5.57 1.60
C ARG A 53 30.12 -5.14 0.34
N MET A 54 28.80 -5.21 0.40
CA MET A 54 27.92 -4.62 -0.63
C MET A 54 28.19 -3.11 -0.62
N GLY A 55 28.55 -2.58 -1.79
CA GLY A 55 28.80 -1.15 -1.95
C GLY A 55 27.53 -0.32 -1.67
N ILE A 56 27.73 0.92 -1.25
CA ILE A 56 26.67 1.90 -0.95
C ILE A 56 25.74 2.12 -2.17
N ALA A 57 26.19 1.80 -3.39
CA ALA A 57 25.35 1.78 -4.60
C ALA A 57 24.23 0.71 -4.58
N SER A 58 24.31 -0.31 -3.72
CA SER A 58 23.26 -1.32 -3.49
C SER A 58 22.22 -0.89 -2.44
N VAL A 59 22.44 0.21 -1.73
CA VAL A 59 21.48 0.80 -0.77
C VAL A 59 20.61 1.86 -1.44
N PHE A 60 21.04 2.37 -2.60
CA PHE A 60 20.28 3.28 -3.47
C PHE A 60 19.61 2.58 -4.67
N SER A 61 19.59 1.24 -4.72
CA SER A 61 18.52 0.59 -5.46
C SER A 61 17.25 0.87 -4.66
N LYS A 62 16.47 1.86 -5.11
CA LYS A 62 15.05 2.02 -4.77
C LYS A 62 14.45 0.65 -4.51
N ASN A 63 13.61 0.51 -3.48
CA ASN A 63 12.66 -0.61 -3.36
C ASN A 63 11.77 -0.60 -4.61
N LYS A 64 12.32 -0.99 -5.75
CA LYS A 64 11.57 -1.36 -6.93
C LYS A 64 10.80 -2.56 -6.44
N ASN A 65 9.50 -2.35 -6.32
CA ASN A 65 8.54 -3.42 -6.27
C ASN A 65 9.01 -4.47 -7.28
N SER A 66 9.35 -5.67 -6.82
CA SER A 66 10.04 -6.66 -7.65
C SER A 66 9.11 -7.30 -8.68
N ARG A 67 7.82 -6.96 -8.64
CA ARG A 67 6.79 -7.52 -9.50
C ARG A 67 6.65 -6.73 -10.79
N GLU A 68 6.20 -7.42 -11.82
CA GLU A 68 5.87 -6.84 -13.11
C GLU A 68 4.81 -5.75 -12.94
N THR A 69 4.95 -4.69 -13.73
CA THR A 69 4.09 -3.51 -13.73
C THR A 69 3.23 -3.40 -14.98
N ASN A 70 3.52 -4.20 -16.01
CA ASN A 70 2.74 -4.27 -17.24
C ASN A 70 2.11 -5.66 -17.42
N LEU A 71 0.78 -5.71 -17.46
CA LEU A 71 0.02 -6.95 -17.65
C LEU A 71 0.36 -7.66 -18.97
N ASP A 72 0.67 -6.92 -20.03
CA ASP A 72 1.02 -7.49 -21.35
C ASP A 72 2.19 -8.47 -21.24
N ASN A 73 3.17 -8.17 -20.38
CA ASN A 73 4.33 -9.03 -20.16
C ASN A 73 3.97 -10.35 -19.46
N LEU A 74 2.86 -10.39 -18.73
CA LEU A 74 2.38 -11.58 -18.01
C LEU A 74 1.45 -12.46 -18.85
N VAL A 75 0.83 -11.91 -19.89
CA VAL A 75 -0.10 -12.64 -20.78
C VAL A 75 0.53 -12.97 -22.13
N ASP A 76 1.69 -12.39 -22.46
CA ASP A 76 2.46 -12.72 -23.65
C ASP A 76 3.08 -14.11 -23.54
N SER A 77 2.71 -14.99 -24.48
CA SER A 77 3.20 -16.37 -24.56
C SER A 77 4.70 -16.50 -24.79
N SER A 78 5.38 -15.42 -25.20
CA SER A 78 6.83 -15.41 -25.43
C SER A 78 7.67 -15.09 -24.19
N ALA A 79 7.07 -14.47 -23.16
CA ALA A 79 7.79 -13.94 -22.00
C ALA A 79 7.31 -14.53 -20.66
N ALA A 80 6.04 -14.88 -20.55
CA ALA A 80 5.43 -15.32 -19.30
C ALA A 80 5.63 -16.83 -19.04
N GLN A 81 5.73 -17.18 -17.77
CA GLN A 81 5.81 -18.59 -17.34
C GLN A 81 4.45 -19.32 -17.52
N SER A 82 3.33 -18.60 -17.34
CA SER A 82 1.99 -19.15 -17.46
C SER A 82 1.01 -18.09 -18.03
N PRO A 83 1.09 -17.80 -19.34
CA PRO A 83 0.33 -16.73 -19.99
C PRO A 83 -1.18 -16.97 -19.94
N GLU A 84 -1.62 -18.22 -20.14
CA GLU A 84 -3.04 -18.60 -20.15
C GLU A 84 -3.68 -18.46 -18.77
N PHE A 85 -2.99 -18.95 -17.72
CA PHE A 85 -3.40 -18.75 -16.33
C PHE A 85 -3.48 -17.26 -15.98
N SER A 86 -2.47 -16.47 -16.35
CA SER A 86 -2.43 -15.04 -16.06
C SER A 86 -3.54 -14.28 -16.78
N ALA A 87 -3.84 -14.64 -18.03
CA ALA A 87 -4.92 -14.05 -18.81
C ALA A 87 -6.30 -14.41 -18.25
N LEU A 88 -6.52 -15.67 -17.88
CA LEU A 88 -7.76 -16.12 -17.23
C LEU A 88 -7.96 -15.38 -15.90
N LEU A 89 -6.94 -15.33 -15.07
CA LEU A 89 -6.97 -14.63 -13.80
C LEU A 89 -7.29 -13.14 -13.98
N ALA A 90 -6.61 -12.46 -14.91
CA ALA A 90 -6.88 -11.05 -15.18
C ALA A 90 -8.34 -10.81 -15.57
N LYS A 91 -8.92 -11.68 -16.42
CA LYS A 91 -10.34 -11.60 -16.81
C LYS A 91 -11.28 -11.77 -15.63
N ILE A 92 -11.05 -12.77 -14.78
CA ILE A 92 -11.87 -13.00 -13.59
C ILE A 92 -11.78 -11.79 -12.64
N LEU A 93 -10.58 -11.25 -12.43
CA LEU A 93 -10.39 -10.09 -11.57
C LEU A 93 -11.08 -8.82 -12.07
N THR A 94 -11.48 -8.74 -13.35
CA THR A 94 -12.24 -7.58 -13.85
C THR A 94 -13.62 -7.43 -13.22
N PHE A 95 -14.19 -8.51 -12.68
CA PHE A 95 -15.46 -8.46 -11.94
C PHE A 95 -15.33 -7.70 -10.61
N GLY A 96 -14.13 -7.64 -10.02
CA GLY A 96 -13.84 -6.82 -8.83
C GLY A 96 -13.77 -5.32 -9.10
N ALA A 97 -13.60 -4.89 -10.36
CA ALA A 97 -13.71 -3.49 -10.75
C ALA A 97 -14.29 -3.35 -12.18
N PRO A 98 -15.62 -3.53 -12.33
CA PRO A 98 -16.28 -3.55 -13.63
C PRO A 98 -16.01 -2.29 -14.46
N GLY A 99 -15.71 -2.49 -15.74
CA GLY A 99 -15.47 -1.41 -16.70
C GLY A 99 -14.13 -0.67 -16.55
N ARG A 100 -13.25 -1.10 -15.64
CA ARG A 100 -11.92 -0.48 -15.45
C ARG A 100 -10.81 -1.06 -16.32
N PHE A 101 -11.04 -2.25 -16.88
CA PHE A 101 -10.02 -3.00 -17.62
C PHE A 101 -10.44 -3.36 -19.05
N PRO A 102 -10.67 -2.36 -19.93
CA PRO A 102 -11.13 -2.63 -21.30
C PRO A 102 -10.09 -3.44 -22.12
N HIS A 103 -8.80 -3.29 -21.83
CA HIS A 103 -7.75 -4.05 -22.52
C HIS A 103 -7.78 -5.54 -22.13
N VAL A 104 -8.11 -5.88 -20.88
CA VAL A 104 -8.23 -7.28 -20.42
C VAL A 104 -9.37 -8.00 -21.11
N GLN A 105 -10.50 -7.32 -21.34
CA GLN A 105 -11.65 -7.87 -22.06
C GLN A 105 -11.32 -8.19 -23.53
N SER A 106 -10.30 -7.55 -24.09
CA SER A 106 -9.84 -7.78 -25.46
C SER A 106 -8.80 -8.91 -25.59
N LEU A 107 -8.36 -9.51 -24.47
CA LEU A 107 -7.46 -10.66 -24.48
C LEU A 107 -8.13 -11.87 -25.13
N SER A 108 -7.32 -12.72 -25.77
CA SER A 108 -7.79 -13.93 -26.44
C SER A 108 -8.58 -14.85 -25.52
N GLY A 109 -9.63 -15.51 -26.03
CA GLY A 109 -10.36 -16.56 -25.31
C GLY A 109 -11.61 -16.13 -24.54
N GLY A 110 -12.31 -15.08 -24.96
CA GLY A 110 -13.62 -14.67 -24.41
C GLY A 110 -13.63 -14.29 -22.93
N MET A 111 -14.75 -13.79 -22.41
CA MET A 111 -14.94 -13.68 -20.96
C MET A 111 -15.36 -15.05 -20.41
N PRO A 112 -14.82 -15.49 -19.26
CA PRO A 112 -15.13 -16.81 -18.71
C PRO A 112 -16.57 -16.92 -18.20
N PHE A 113 -17.20 -15.79 -17.87
CA PHE A 113 -18.55 -15.73 -17.32
C PHE A 113 -19.31 -14.52 -17.88
N ASP A 114 -20.63 -14.64 -17.96
CA ASP A 114 -21.53 -13.49 -18.16
C ASP A 114 -21.80 -12.78 -16.82
N GLU A 115 -21.93 -13.55 -15.73
CA GLU A 115 -22.10 -13.08 -14.35
C GLU A 115 -21.08 -13.76 -13.43
N PHE A 116 -20.55 -13.01 -12.45
CA PHE A 116 -19.52 -13.54 -11.55
C PHE A 116 -20.09 -14.58 -10.58
N ASP A 117 -19.46 -15.76 -10.57
CA ASP A 117 -19.69 -16.83 -9.61
C ASP A 117 -18.36 -17.19 -8.95
N LEU A 118 -18.28 -16.97 -7.63
CA LEU A 118 -17.05 -17.15 -6.87
C LEU A 118 -16.58 -18.61 -6.90
N GLU A 119 -17.47 -19.59 -6.73
CA GLU A 119 -17.05 -20.99 -6.63
C GLU A 119 -16.59 -21.51 -7.99
N LYS A 120 -17.30 -21.16 -9.07
CA LYS A 120 -16.85 -21.49 -10.43
C LYS A 120 -15.54 -20.81 -10.80
N ALA A 121 -15.34 -19.56 -10.39
CA ALA A 121 -14.09 -18.86 -10.61
C ALA A 121 -12.91 -19.56 -9.93
N LYS A 122 -13.11 -20.08 -8.71
CA LYS A 122 -12.09 -20.84 -7.97
C LYS A 122 -11.79 -22.18 -8.65
N GLU A 123 -12.81 -22.90 -9.10
CA GLU A 123 -12.66 -24.15 -9.84
C GLU A 123 -11.85 -23.94 -11.12
N LEU A 124 -12.26 -22.99 -11.99
CA LEU A 124 -11.54 -22.69 -13.24
C LEU A 124 -10.09 -22.26 -13.00
N LEU A 125 -9.83 -21.45 -11.97
CA LEU A 125 -8.46 -21.02 -11.65
C LEU A 125 -7.60 -22.17 -11.12
N THR A 126 -8.20 -23.12 -10.40
CA THR A 126 -7.51 -24.31 -9.90
C THR A 126 -7.19 -25.27 -11.05
N GLU A 127 -8.13 -25.50 -11.96
CA GLU A 127 -7.91 -26.28 -13.18
C GLU A 127 -6.81 -25.67 -14.04
N ALA A 128 -6.88 -24.36 -14.32
CA ALA A 128 -5.85 -23.68 -15.11
C ALA A 128 -4.46 -23.70 -14.45
N LYS A 129 -4.41 -23.67 -13.11
CA LYS A 129 -3.17 -23.83 -12.34
C LYS A 129 -2.59 -25.24 -12.53
N GLU A 130 -3.42 -26.27 -12.47
CA GLU A 130 -3.01 -27.67 -12.66
C GLU A 130 -2.55 -27.94 -14.10
N GLU A 131 -3.29 -27.44 -15.10
CA GLU A 131 -2.93 -27.54 -16.52
C GLU A 131 -1.59 -26.86 -16.83
N ALA A 132 -1.35 -25.71 -16.22
CA ALA A 132 -0.08 -24.98 -16.33
C ALA A 132 1.05 -25.62 -15.49
N GLY A 133 0.76 -26.65 -14.69
CA GLY A 133 1.75 -27.35 -13.85
C GLY A 133 2.38 -26.45 -12.78
N LEU A 134 1.63 -25.46 -12.27
CA LEU A 134 2.15 -24.48 -11.32
C LEU A 134 2.09 -25.01 -9.88
N THR A 135 3.16 -24.80 -9.13
CA THR A 135 3.14 -25.01 -7.67
C THR A 135 2.34 -23.90 -6.99
N ASP A 136 1.89 -24.14 -5.76
CA ASP A 136 1.17 -23.14 -4.96
C ASP A 136 1.96 -21.83 -4.83
N GLU A 137 3.27 -21.90 -4.61
CA GLU A 137 4.12 -20.71 -4.50
C GLU A 137 4.25 -19.95 -5.82
N THR A 138 4.37 -20.68 -6.94
CA THR A 138 4.50 -20.07 -8.26
C THR A 138 3.17 -19.45 -8.70
N ALA A 139 2.06 -20.13 -8.45
CA ALA A 139 0.72 -19.61 -8.68
C ALA A 139 0.44 -18.38 -7.82
N ALA A 140 0.87 -18.38 -6.55
CA ALA A 140 0.71 -17.23 -5.66
C ALA A 140 1.50 -16.00 -6.13
N GLU A 141 2.74 -16.17 -6.61
CA GLU A 141 3.52 -15.05 -7.15
C GLU A 141 3.01 -14.58 -8.52
N ALA A 142 2.52 -15.49 -9.38
CA ALA A 142 1.84 -15.13 -10.62
C ALA A 142 0.57 -14.32 -10.32
N PHE A 143 -0.23 -14.77 -9.36
CA PHE A 143 -1.42 -14.07 -8.88
C PHE A 143 -1.08 -12.67 -8.39
N ALA A 144 -0.08 -12.55 -7.52
CA ALA A 144 0.39 -11.27 -7.01
C ALA A 144 0.91 -10.35 -8.12
N GLY A 145 1.51 -10.91 -9.17
CA GLY A 145 1.96 -10.18 -10.36
C GLY A 145 0.79 -9.59 -11.15
N VAL A 146 -0.24 -10.39 -11.43
CA VAL A 146 -1.45 -9.94 -12.16
C VAL A 146 -2.19 -8.87 -11.34
N VAL A 147 -2.42 -9.13 -10.05
CA VAL A 147 -3.06 -8.17 -9.13
C VAL A 147 -2.25 -6.87 -9.07
N ASN A 148 -0.92 -6.93 -9.01
CA ASN A 148 -0.07 -5.74 -9.01
C ASN A 148 -0.25 -4.88 -10.28
N CYS A 149 -0.26 -5.50 -11.46
CA CYS A 149 -0.48 -4.78 -12.72
C CYS A 149 -1.85 -4.11 -12.75
N MET A 150 -2.89 -4.84 -12.36
CA MET A 150 -4.26 -4.32 -12.35
C MET A 150 -4.48 -3.23 -11.29
N ILE A 151 -3.86 -3.35 -10.11
CA ILE A 151 -3.85 -2.32 -9.06
C ILE A 151 -3.20 -1.02 -9.57
N ILE A 152 -2.11 -1.13 -10.33
CA ILE A 152 -1.46 0.05 -10.92
C ILE A 152 -2.43 0.81 -11.81
N ASP A 153 -3.15 0.12 -12.70
CA ASP A 153 -4.09 0.75 -13.62
C ASP A 153 -5.22 1.49 -12.91
N ILE A 154 -5.86 0.86 -11.91
CA ILE A 154 -6.97 1.47 -11.18
C ILE A 154 -6.52 2.61 -10.27
N ILE A 155 -5.31 2.54 -9.70
CA ILE A 155 -4.74 3.64 -8.92
C ILE A 155 -4.35 4.80 -9.84
N ASP A 156 -3.75 4.53 -10.99
CA ASP A 156 -3.39 5.55 -11.97
C ASP A 156 -4.65 6.26 -12.48
N LEU A 157 -5.73 5.52 -12.71
CA LEU A 157 -7.04 6.07 -13.05
C LEU A 157 -7.64 6.88 -11.90
N ALA A 158 -7.59 6.39 -10.66
CA ALA A 158 -8.05 7.12 -9.48
C ALA A 158 -7.29 8.45 -9.30
N SER A 159 -5.98 8.48 -9.60
CA SER A 159 -5.16 9.69 -9.49
C SER A 159 -5.63 10.84 -10.39
N SER A 160 -6.36 10.53 -11.47
CA SER A 160 -6.93 11.54 -12.36
C SER A 160 -7.99 12.39 -11.68
N THR A 161 -8.66 11.86 -10.65
CA THR A 161 -9.72 12.52 -9.88
C THR A 161 -9.20 13.62 -8.94
N LEU A 162 -7.90 13.59 -8.61
CA LEU A 162 -7.26 14.63 -7.80
C LEU A 162 -7.34 16.01 -8.47
N LYS A 163 -7.46 16.05 -9.81
CA LYS A 163 -7.61 17.28 -10.58
C LYS A 163 -9.03 17.83 -10.37
N GLY A 164 -9.13 18.96 -9.68
CA GLY A 164 -10.38 19.71 -9.52
C GLY A 164 -11.04 19.64 -8.14
N LYS A 165 -10.32 19.21 -7.09
CA LYS A 165 -10.78 19.20 -5.68
C LYS A 165 -12.09 18.44 -5.46
N LYS A 166 -12.35 17.40 -6.24
CA LYS A 166 -13.54 16.57 -6.10
C LYS A 166 -13.22 15.39 -5.19
N GLU A 167 -13.05 15.66 -3.90
CA GLU A 167 -12.69 14.65 -2.90
C GLU A 167 -13.60 13.42 -2.96
N LYS A 168 -14.91 13.63 -3.09
CA LYS A 168 -15.88 12.54 -3.29
C LYS A 168 -15.54 11.62 -4.47
N MET A 169 -15.18 12.18 -5.63
CA MET A 169 -14.80 11.34 -6.78
C MET A 169 -13.51 10.56 -6.54
N THR A 170 -12.57 11.11 -5.77
CA THR A 170 -11.36 10.40 -5.35
C THR A 170 -11.69 9.27 -4.40
N VAL A 171 -12.59 9.49 -3.42
CA VAL A 171 -13.06 8.46 -2.50
C VAL A 171 -13.78 7.35 -3.26
N ASP A 172 -14.71 7.69 -4.16
CA ASP A 172 -15.44 6.71 -4.98
C ASP A 172 -14.46 5.88 -5.84
N ALA A 173 -13.46 6.51 -6.44
CA ALA A 173 -12.46 5.82 -7.23
C ALA A 173 -11.55 4.89 -6.40
N LEU A 174 -11.17 5.30 -5.19
CA LEU A 174 -10.38 4.47 -4.27
C LEU A 174 -11.21 3.35 -3.64
N THR A 175 -12.52 3.54 -3.48
CA THR A 175 -13.44 2.47 -3.06
C THR A 175 -13.42 1.33 -4.07
N VAL A 176 -13.41 1.63 -5.37
CA VAL A 176 -13.25 0.61 -6.43
C VAL A 176 -11.92 -0.15 -6.30
N VAL A 177 -10.84 0.51 -5.85
CA VAL A 177 -9.56 -0.17 -5.57
C VAL A 177 -9.70 -1.16 -4.42
N MET A 178 -10.43 -0.79 -3.37
CA MET A 178 -10.68 -1.67 -2.22
C MET A 178 -11.59 -2.83 -2.60
N ASP A 179 -12.67 -2.58 -3.34
CA ASP A 179 -13.58 -3.63 -3.80
C ASP A 179 -12.86 -4.64 -4.70
N PHE A 180 -11.96 -4.16 -5.57
CA PHE A 180 -11.07 -5.00 -6.37
C PHE A 180 -10.16 -5.88 -5.50
N MET A 181 -9.61 -5.32 -4.42
CA MET A 181 -8.73 -6.06 -3.52
C MET A 181 -9.46 -7.09 -2.68
N ASP A 182 -10.66 -6.75 -2.16
CA ASP A 182 -11.52 -7.68 -1.44
C ASP A 182 -11.88 -8.87 -2.35
N HIS A 183 -12.19 -8.57 -3.61
CA HIS A 183 -12.44 -9.59 -4.63
C HIS A 183 -11.20 -10.45 -4.90
N ALA A 184 -10.02 -9.85 -5.08
CA ALA A 184 -8.77 -10.61 -5.27
C ALA A 184 -8.45 -11.49 -4.06
N ALA A 185 -8.61 -10.98 -2.84
CA ALA A 185 -8.40 -11.75 -1.62
C ALA A 185 -9.31 -12.99 -1.55
N SER A 186 -10.57 -12.86 -1.95
CA SER A 186 -11.54 -13.97 -1.97
C SER A 186 -11.16 -15.13 -2.92
N LEU A 187 -10.34 -14.84 -3.96
CA LEU A 187 -9.84 -15.83 -4.92
C LEU A 187 -8.46 -16.39 -4.52
N PHE A 188 -7.66 -15.62 -3.79
CA PHE A 188 -6.30 -16.02 -3.43
C PHE A 188 -6.28 -17.26 -2.51
N ASP A 189 -7.18 -17.30 -1.52
CA ASP A 189 -7.21 -18.34 -0.50
C ASP A 189 -7.44 -19.75 -1.08
N SER A 190 -8.21 -19.85 -2.16
CA SER A 190 -8.45 -21.11 -2.88
C SER A 190 -7.27 -21.55 -3.75
N LEU A 191 -6.47 -20.59 -4.24
CA LEU A 191 -5.41 -20.87 -5.19
C LEU A 191 -4.10 -21.31 -4.53
N ALA A 192 -3.80 -20.73 -3.37
CA ALA A 192 -2.51 -20.92 -2.70
C ALA A 192 -2.66 -20.94 -1.18
N GLN A 193 -3.49 -21.87 -0.69
CA GLN A 193 -3.78 -22.00 0.74
C GLN A 193 -2.50 -22.20 1.55
N GLY A 194 -2.26 -21.32 2.53
CA GLY A 194 -1.10 -21.41 3.42
C GLY A 194 0.21 -20.87 2.85
N VAL A 195 0.22 -20.31 1.63
CA VAL A 195 1.39 -19.64 1.06
C VAL A 195 1.45 -18.19 1.57
N THR A 196 2.59 -17.82 2.16
CA THR A 196 2.86 -16.42 2.52
C THR A 196 3.60 -15.72 1.39
N ILE A 197 2.94 -14.79 0.72
CA ILE A 197 3.57 -13.91 -0.28
C ILE A 197 3.90 -12.54 0.31
N LYS A 198 4.81 -11.81 -0.34
CA LYS A 198 5.00 -10.39 -0.01
C LYS A 198 3.71 -9.62 -0.34
N PRO A 199 3.29 -8.65 0.49
CA PRO A 199 2.13 -7.82 0.17
C PRO A 199 2.22 -7.20 -1.22
N VAL A 200 1.08 -7.09 -1.90
CA VAL A 200 1.01 -6.34 -3.16
C VAL A 200 1.05 -4.86 -2.82
N THR A 201 1.98 -4.14 -3.45
CA THR A 201 2.16 -2.71 -3.26
C THR A 201 2.15 -2.02 -4.61
N TYR A 202 1.88 -0.73 -4.68
CA TYR A 202 1.83 0.01 -5.93
C TYR A 202 3.24 0.14 -6.51
N GLY A 203 3.45 -0.45 -7.69
CA GLY A 203 4.71 -0.40 -8.43
C GLY A 203 4.78 0.63 -9.55
N GLY A 204 3.73 1.43 -9.75
CA GLY A 204 3.60 2.32 -10.90
C GLY A 204 4.43 3.61 -10.81
N SER A 205 4.08 4.57 -11.66
CA SER A 205 4.89 5.78 -11.89
C SER A 205 4.46 7.02 -11.10
N LEU A 206 3.36 6.95 -10.34
CA LEU A 206 2.88 8.08 -9.55
C LEU A 206 3.90 8.51 -8.48
N GLY A 207 4.08 9.82 -8.37
CA GLY A 207 4.92 10.40 -7.32
C GLY A 207 4.30 10.20 -5.93
N LYS A 208 5.15 9.99 -4.91
CA LYS A 208 4.75 9.77 -3.52
C LYS A 208 3.72 10.78 -3.01
N GLY A 209 3.90 12.06 -3.32
CA GLY A 209 2.96 13.11 -2.90
C GLY A 209 1.53 12.91 -3.39
N LYS A 210 1.33 12.36 -4.61
CA LYS A 210 -0.04 12.05 -5.11
C LYS A 210 -0.64 10.85 -4.40
N LEU A 211 0.16 9.82 -4.13
CA LEU A 211 -0.28 8.63 -3.39
C LEU A 211 -0.69 9.02 -1.96
N GLU A 212 0.13 9.83 -1.30
CA GLU A 212 -0.14 10.37 0.04
C GLU A 212 -1.39 11.26 0.07
N GLN A 213 -1.61 12.07 -0.98
CA GLN A 213 -2.82 12.88 -1.10
C GLN A 213 -4.07 12.00 -1.26
N MET A 214 -4.04 10.98 -2.13
CA MET A 214 -5.15 10.04 -2.29
C MET A 214 -5.46 9.30 -0.99
N TYR A 215 -4.43 8.75 -0.35
CA TYR A 215 -4.55 8.10 0.96
C TYR A 215 -5.23 9.02 1.98
N GLY A 216 -4.74 10.26 2.10
CA GLY A 216 -5.26 11.22 3.06
C GLY A 216 -6.71 11.62 2.83
N ILE A 217 -7.12 11.79 1.56
CA ILE A 217 -8.52 12.06 1.21
C ILE A 217 -9.41 10.88 1.61
N PHE A 218 -8.98 9.65 1.31
CA PHE A 218 -9.73 8.44 1.65
C PHE A 218 -9.83 8.23 3.17
N ALA A 219 -8.71 8.34 3.89
CA ALA A 219 -8.67 8.19 5.34
C ALA A 219 -9.51 9.25 6.07
N ALA A 220 -9.49 10.50 5.60
CA ALA A 220 -10.34 11.56 6.17
C ALA A 220 -11.83 11.40 5.84
N ALA A 221 -12.18 10.70 4.76
CA ALA A 221 -13.56 10.32 4.50
C ALA A 221 -14.00 9.18 5.43
N ALA A 222 -13.21 8.10 5.49
CA ALA A 222 -13.50 6.94 6.34
C ALA A 222 -13.59 7.30 7.84
N GLY A 223 -12.71 8.18 8.34
CA GLY A 223 -12.72 8.61 9.74
C GLY A 223 -13.88 9.54 10.12
N MET A 224 -14.62 10.08 9.14
CA MET A 224 -15.80 10.92 9.38
C MET A 224 -17.12 10.19 9.21
N ASP A 225 -17.11 9.02 8.57
CA ASP A 225 -18.26 8.11 8.53
C ASP A 225 -18.40 7.46 9.92
N MET A 226 -18.96 8.21 10.87
CA MET A 226 -19.20 7.78 12.25
C MET A 226 -20.30 6.71 12.38
N GLU A 227 -20.89 6.26 11.26
CA GLU A 227 -21.82 5.12 11.21
C GLU A 227 -21.07 3.77 11.28
N GLY A 228 -20.26 3.59 12.33
CA GLY A 228 -20.14 2.33 13.09
C GLY A 228 -19.72 1.02 12.41
N SER A 229 -19.44 0.94 11.11
CA SER A 229 -18.91 -0.28 10.51
C SER A 229 -17.38 -0.25 10.56
N GLY A 230 -16.77 -1.08 11.41
CA GLY A 230 -15.31 -1.22 11.56
C GLY A 230 -14.54 -1.52 10.25
N SER A 231 -15.24 -1.82 9.15
CA SER A 231 -14.69 -1.98 7.79
C SER A 231 -13.98 -0.74 7.25
N GLY A 232 -14.32 0.46 7.73
CA GLY A 232 -13.68 1.70 7.28
C GLY A 232 -12.19 1.76 7.60
N GLN A 233 -11.80 1.36 8.82
CA GLN A 233 -10.39 1.38 9.23
C GLN A 233 -9.57 0.27 8.53
N GLU A 234 -10.13 -0.93 8.40
CA GLU A 234 -9.47 -2.05 7.71
C GLU A 234 -9.16 -1.70 6.24
N ARG A 235 -10.08 -1.01 5.57
CA ARG A 235 -9.87 -0.51 4.21
C ARG A 235 -8.81 0.59 4.15
N VAL A 236 -8.73 1.48 5.14
CA VAL A 236 -7.66 2.49 5.23
C VAL A 236 -6.29 1.83 5.42
N ASP A 237 -6.18 0.86 6.32
CA ASP A 237 -4.94 0.13 6.58
C ASP A 237 -4.50 -0.67 5.34
N THR A 238 -5.46 -1.30 4.65
CA THR A 238 -5.21 -2.00 3.39
C THR A 238 -4.69 -1.05 2.31
N LEU A 239 -5.35 0.10 2.14
CA LEU A 239 -4.90 1.12 1.20
C LEU A 239 -3.52 1.66 1.56
N GLN A 240 -3.21 1.83 2.85
CA GLN A 240 -1.90 2.25 3.31
C GLN A 240 -0.79 1.28 2.84
N VAL A 241 -0.99 -0.02 3.05
CA VAL A 241 -0.06 -1.08 2.63
C VAL A 241 0.11 -1.06 1.12
N VAL A 242 -1.00 -0.99 0.38
CA VAL A 242 -0.99 -0.99 -1.09
C VAL A 242 -0.25 0.22 -1.62
N LEU A 243 -0.46 1.41 -1.06
CA LEU A 243 0.25 2.61 -1.46
C LEU A 243 1.69 2.67 -0.93
N ASN A 244 2.11 1.67 -0.15
CA ASN A 244 3.44 1.56 0.46
C ASN A 244 3.79 2.80 1.30
N ILE A 245 2.83 3.24 2.11
CA ILE A 245 2.98 4.36 3.03
C ILE A 245 3.38 3.81 4.40
N ALA A 246 4.43 4.34 5.00
CA ALA A 246 4.87 3.92 6.32
C ALA A 246 3.85 4.32 7.40
N ASP A 247 3.63 3.49 8.42
CA ASP A 247 2.61 3.67 9.47
C ASP A 247 2.64 5.07 10.09
N LYS A 248 3.81 5.51 10.59
CA LYS A 248 3.98 6.84 11.18
C LYS A 248 3.61 7.97 10.21
N LYS A 249 3.87 7.77 8.92
CA LYS A 249 3.53 8.74 7.89
C LYS A 249 2.03 8.74 7.60
N ALA A 250 1.43 7.56 7.56
CA ALA A 250 -0.01 7.37 7.38
C ALA A 250 -0.81 8.03 8.51
N GLU A 251 -0.40 7.85 9.76
CA GLU A 251 -0.97 8.52 10.93
C GLU A 251 -0.90 10.05 10.78
N GLY A 252 0.29 10.58 10.48
CA GLY A 252 0.49 12.03 10.30
C GLY A 252 -0.32 12.61 9.13
N ILE A 253 -0.42 11.90 8.01
CA ILE A 253 -1.27 12.31 6.87
C ILE A 253 -2.74 12.34 7.30
N THR A 254 -3.21 11.31 7.99
CA THR A 254 -4.60 11.17 8.44
C THR A 254 -4.98 12.30 9.39
N GLN A 255 -4.15 12.56 10.41
CA GLN A 255 -4.35 13.67 11.35
C GLN A 255 -4.38 15.03 10.64
N ASN A 256 -3.44 15.27 9.72
CA ASN A 256 -3.37 16.52 8.97
C ASN A 256 -4.61 16.74 8.09
N GLN A 257 -5.10 15.69 7.42
CA GLN A 257 -6.29 15.81 6.57
C GLN A 257 -7.57 15.96 7.39
N MET A 258 -7.69 15.24 8.51
CA MET A 258 -8.80 15.41 9.45
C MET A 258 -8.85 16.85 9.98
N MET A 259 -7.71 17.44 10.38
CA MET A 259 -7.64 18.85 10.78
C MET A 259 -8.02 19.81 9.66
N LYS A 260 -7.53 19.59 8.43
CA LYS A 260 -7.90 20.41 7.27
C LYS A 260 -9.40 20.39 7.01
N LYS A 261 -10.02 19.21 7.08
CA LYS A 261 -11.45 19.03 6.85
C LYS A 261 -12.30 19.62 7.98
N LEU A 262 -11.87 19.52 9.24
CA LEU A 262 -12.47 20.23 10.37
C LEU A 262 -12.43 21.76 10.18
N MET A 263 -11.27 22.31 9.80
CA MET A 263 -11.15 23.74 9.51
C MET A 263 -12.02 24.18 8.33
N GLN A 264 -12.19 23.32 7.32
CA GLN A 264 -13.05 23.59 6.18
C GLN A 264 -14.53 23.61 6.60
N MET A 265 -14.99 22.63 7.38
CA MET A 265 -16.36 22.61 7.94
C MET A 265 -16.64 23.85 8.81
N MET A 266 -15.67 24.26 9.64
CA MET A 266 -15.79 25.48 10.45
C MET A 266 -15.90 26.75 9.60
N LYS A 267 -15.20 26.81 8.46
CA LYS A 267 -15.29 27.94 7.51
C LYS A 267 -16.60 27.93 6.72
N ASP A 268 -17.08 26.75 6.35
CA ASP A 268 -18.29 26.58 5.55
C ASP A 268 -19.56 26.64 6.39
N GLY A 269 -19.43 26.65 7.74
CA GLY A 269 -20.54 26.74 8.67
C GLY A 269 -21.31 25.43 8.84
N GLU A 270 -20.74 24.32 8.36
CA GLU A 270 -21.30 22.96 8.41
C GLU A 270 -20.73 22.18 9.60
N MET A 271 -20.65 22.82 10.78
CA MET A 271 -20.20 22.14 11.99
C MET A 271 -21.30 21.19 12.48
N PRO A 272 -20.96 19.96 12.94
CA PRO A 272 -21.93 19.05 13.53
C PRO A 272 -22.68 19.72 14.69
N GLU A 273 -24.01 19.52 14.77
CA GLU A 273 -24.85 20.00 15.88
C GLU A 273 -24.22 19.57 17.22
N GLY A 274 -23.94 20.54 18.09
CA GLY A 274 -23.25 20.33 19.38
C GLY A 274 -21.79 20.81 19.44
N MET A 275 -21.18 21.18 18.31
CA MET A 275 -19.91 21.94 18.28
C MET A 275 -20.10 23.44 18.03
N GLU A 276 -21.34 23.90 17.84
CA GLU A 276 -21.68 25.31 17.63
C GLU A 276 -21.27 26.18 18.82
N ASP A 277 -21.49 25.71 20.07
CA ASP A 277 -21.05 26.40 21.28
C ASP A 277 -19.51 26.56 21.35
N MET A 278 -18.76 25.58 20.84
CA MET A 278 -17.30 25.65 20.79
C MET A 278 -16.82 26.62 19.70
N ALA A 279 -17.48 26.63 18.55
CA ALA A 279 -17.20 27.58 17.47
C ALA A 279 -17.56 29.02 17.87
N GLU A 280 -18.65 29.21 18.61
CA GLU A 280 -19.08 30.51 19.14
C GLU A 280 -18.15 31.01 20.25
N MET A 281 -17.67 30.11 21.12
CA MET A 281 -16.66 30.43 22.14
C MET A 281 -15.31 30.83 21.50
N MET A 282 -14.91 30.19 20.40
CA MET A 282 -13.68 30.49 19.68
C MET A 282 -13.77 31.81 18.88
N LYS A 283 -14.90 32.08 18.23
CA LYS A 283 -15.19 33.39 17.61
C LYS A 283 -15.29 34.52 18.63
N GLY A 284 -15.86 34.25 19.80
CA GLY A 284 -15.89 35.22 20.91
C GLY A 284 -14.50 35.57 21.44
N MET A 285 -13.50 34.71 21.18
CA MET A 285 -12.11 34.91 21.58
C MET A 285 -11.29 35.66 20.52
N GLU A 286 -11.60 35.51 19.23
CA GLU A 286 -11.02 36.33 18.14
C GLU A 286 -11.47 37.80 18.20
N GLY A 287 -12.64 38.10 18.78
CA GLY A 287 -13.10 39.47 19.04
C GLY A 287 -12.35 40.19 20.18
N MET A 288 -11.38 39.55 20.81
CA MET A 288 -10.60 40.07 21.95
C MET A 288 -9.21 40.59 21.53
N GLU A 289 -9.11 41.18 20.33
CA GLU A 289 -7.99 42.01 19.88
C GLU A 289 -7.78 43.17 20.88
N GLY A 290 -6.87 42.99 21.84
CA GLY A 290 -6.39 44.11 22.65
C GLY A 290 -5.87 43.81 24.05
N GLY A 291 -5.83 42.55 24.52
CA GLY A 291 -5.40 42.36 25.90
C GLY A 291 -5.22 40.93 26.39
N MET A 292 -4.35 40.14 25.76
CA MET A 292 -3.69 39.03 26.46
C MET A 292 -2.19 39.02 26.15
N PRO A 293 -1.33 39.49 27.07
CA PRO A 293 0.09 39.17 27.05
C PRO A 293 0.23 37.74 27.63
N GLY A 294 0.06 36.74 26.77
CA GLY A 294 0.10 35.35 27.21
C GLY A 294 -0.40 34.40 26.14
N GLY A 295 0.31 34.33 25.01
CA GLY A 295 0.08 33.31 24.00
C GLY A 295 0.17 31.92 24.62
N MET A 296 -0.85 31.10 24.37
CA MET A 296 -0.90 29.70 24.79
C MET A 296 0.39 28.97 24.36
N PRO A 297 1.13 28.35 25.28
CA PRO A 297 2.21 27.43 24.94
C PRO A 297 1.58 26.14 24.40
N GLY A 298 1.83 25.80 23.14
CA GLY A 298 1.57 24.45 22.62
C GLY A 298 0.65 24.32 21.40
N MET A 299 0.27 25.39 20.72
CA MET A 299 -0.37 25.26 19.40
C MET A 299 0.64 25.56 18.27
N PRO A 300 1.07 24.55 17.48
CA PRO A 300 1.82 24.79 16.25
C PRO A 300 0.86 25.36 15.20
N GLY A 301 0.82 26.69 15.12
CA GLY A 301 0.20 27.41 14.02
C GLY A 301 1.14 27.41 12.82
N GLY A 302 0.81 26.64 11.79
CA GLY A 302 1.49 26.68 10.49
C GLY A 302 0.90 25.66 9.53
N MET A 303 0.16 26.12 8.51
CA MET A 303 -0.31 25.28 7.42
C MET A 303 0.89 24.59 6.72
N PRO A 304 0.89 23.26 6.54
CA PRO A 304 1.88 22.61 5.70
C PRO A 304 1.46 22.74 4.23
N GLY A 305 2.08 23.70 3.55
CA GLY A 305 1.85 24.04 2.15
C GLY A 305 2.77 25.14 1.62
N GLU A 306 3.36 25.96 2.49
CA GLU A 306 4.56 26.71 2.14
C GLU A 306 5.78 25.87 2.51
N GLU A 307 6.75 25.77 1.60
CA GLU A 307 8.13 25.44 1.91
C GLU A 307 8.69 26.54 2.82
N GLY A 308 8.25 26.56 4.07
CA GLY A 308 8.89 27.28 5.14
C GLY A 308 9.92 26.35 5.73
N ASP A 309 11.19 26.55 5.38
CA ASP A 309 12.28 26.11 6.23
C ASP A 309 11.93 26.49 7.67
N MET A 310 11.93 25.53 8.60
CA MET A 310 11.71 25.81 10.02
C MET A 310 12.60 26.99 10.39
N ASN A 311 11.98 28.09 10.85
CA ASN A 311 12.74 29.29 11.14
C ASN A 311 13.73 28.95 12.29
N PRO A 312 15.01 29.35 12.21
CA PRO A 312 16.02 29.12 13.26
C PRO A 312 15.55 29.32 14.71
N GLU A 313 14.62 30.24 14.97
CA GLU A 313 14.05 30.45 16.31
C GLU A 313 13.14 29.30 16.80
N GLU A 314 12.40 28.65 15.91
CA GLU A 314 11.56 27.50 16.24
C GLU A 314 12.42 26.28 16.56
N VAL A 315 13.49 26.09 15.79
CA VAL A 315 14.49 25.04 16.05
C VAL A 315 15.20 25.30 17.37
N LYS A 316 15.53 26.55 17.69
CA LYS A 316 16.13 26.96 18.98
C LYS A 316 15.21 26.65 20.16
N ASN A 317 13.92 26.97 20.05
CA ASN A 317 12.95 26.70 21.11
C ASN A 317 12.71 25.21 21.32
N MET A 318 12.64 24.42 20.24
CA MET A 318 12.54 22.96 20.33
C MET A 318 13.77 22.34 21.01
N LEU A 319 14.98 22.83 20.68
CA LEU A 319 16.22 22.38 21.31
C LEU A 319 16.30 22.77 22.79
N LEU A 320 15.80 23.95 23.17
CA LEU A 320 15.74 24.36 24.58
C LEU A 320 14.80 23.46 25.40
N MET A 321 13.63 23.11 24.87
CA MET A 321 12.71 22.17 25.53
C MET A 321 13.32 20.77 25.65
N MET A 322 14.01 20.30 24.60
CA MET A 322 14.71 19.02 24.63
C MET A 322 15.85 19.01 25.67
N LYS A 323 16.58 20.12 25.79
CA LYS A 323 17.60 20.30 26.82
C LYS A 323 17.01 20.24 28.22
N GLU A 324 15.90 20.94 28.46
CA GLU A 324 15.22 20.93 29.75
C GLU A 324 14.70 19.53 30.12
N ALA A 325 14.24 18.74 29.14
CA ALA A 325 13.84 17.35 29.34
C ALA A 325 15.04 16.43 29.69
N ILE A 326 16.21 16.68 29.10
CA ILE A 326 17.44 15.93 29.40
C ILE A 326 18.00 16.33 30.78
N ASP A 327 18.08 17.64 31.06
CA ASP A 327 18.62 18.20 32.30
C ASP A 327 17.73 17.86 33.51
N SER A 328 16.41 17.76 33.31
CA SER A 328 15.46 17.29 34.33
C SER A 328 15.50 15.77 34.56
N GLY A 329 16.25 15.02 33.75
CA GLY A 329 16.33 13.56 33.80
C GLY A 329 15.03 12.86 33.37
N THR A 330 14.09 13.59 32.75
CA THR A 330 12.84 13.03 32.24
C THR A 330 13.04 12.26 30.94
N MET A 331 14.12 12.55 30.20
CA MET A 331 14.53 11.78 29.02
C MET A 331 15.75 10.89 29.35
N PRO A 332 15.59 9.56 29.40
CA PRO A 332 16.71 8.65 29.63
C PRO A 332 17.68 8.66 28.44
N LYS A 333 18.98 8.46 28.72
CA LYS A 333 20.06 8.46 27.72
C LYS A 333 19.85 7.48 26.54
N GLU A 334 19.08 6.42 26.76
CA GLU A 334 18.70 5.46 25.72
C GLU A 334 17.76 6.05 24.67
N GLU A 335 16.83 6.94 25.07
CA GLU A 335 15.94 7.64 24.15
C GLU A 335 16.69 8.67 23.32
N LEU A 336 17.63 9.40 23.93
CA LEU A 336 18.58 10.27 23.22
C LEU A 336 19.36 9.53 22.14
N LYS A 337 19.79 8.29 22.43
CA LYS A 337 20.47 7.43 21.47
C LYS A 337 19.55 6.98 20.34
N ALA A 338 18.28 6.70 20.63
CA ALA A 338 17.27 6.41 19.63
C ALA A 338 16.99 7.62 18.73
N VAL A 339 16.93 8.84 19.29
CA VAL A 339 16.77 10.08 18.52
C VAL A 339 17.96 10.32 17.59
N ARG A 340 19.20 10.11 18.05
CA ARG A 340 20.40 10.19 17.18
C ARG A 340 20.36 9.15 16.07
N ALA A 341 19.89 7.94 16.36
CA ALA A 341 19.75 6.88 15.37
C ALA A 341 18.70 7.23 14.31
N GLN A 342 17.52 7.71 14.73
CA GLN A 342 16.44 8.14 13.84
C GLN A 342 16.87 9.34 12.98
N PHE A 343 17.61 10.29 13.55
CA PHE A 343 18.14 11.42 12.78
C PHE A 343 19.15 10.96 11.72
N LYS A 344 20.07 10.05 12.09
CA LYS A 344 21.04 9.48 11.14
C LYS A 344 20.36 8.69 10.03
N GLU A 345 19.29 7.99 10.35
CA GLU A 345 18.47 7.26 9.37
C GLU A 345 17.72 8.21 8.44
N ALA A 346 17.15 9.29 8.98
CA ALA A 346 16.37 10.26 8.21
C ALA A 346 17.23 11.17 7.31
N TYR A 347 18.40 11.61 7.79
CA TYR A 347 19.22 12.63 7.11
C TYR A 347 20.54 12.08 6.54
N GLY A 348 20.81 10.78 6.70
CA GLY A 348 21.98 10.10 6.12
C GLY A 348 23.33 10.46 6.75
N GLN A 349 23.35 11.41 7.69
CA GLN A 349 24.51 11.84 8.46
C GLN A 349 24.17 11.88 9.95
N SER A 350 25.13 11.56 10.82
CA SER A 350 24.87 11.64 12.26
C SER A 350 24.82 13.10 12.70
N ILE A 351 24.05 13.38 13.75
CA ILE A 351 24.01 14.74 14.31
C ILE A 351 25.42 15.18 14.76
N ASP A 352 26.23 14.24 15.25
CA ASP A 352 27.60 14.50 15.66
C ASP A 352 28.50 14.89 14.47
N ASP A 353 28.30 14.27 13.30
CA ASP A 353 29.01 14.63 12.06
C ASP A 353 28.56 16.02 11.55
N LEU A 354 27.26 16.30 11.60
CA LEU A 354 26.67 17.58 11.18
C LEU A 354 27.16 18.74 12.06
N ILE A 355 27.22 18.53 13.37
CA ILE A 355 27.79 19.47 14.34
C ILE A 355 29.27 19.71 14.08
N LYS A 356 30.03 18.65 13.75
CA LYS A 356 31.46 18.74 13.47
C LYS A 356 31.72 19.51 12.18
N ASP A 357 31.01 19.20 11.10
CA ASP A 357 31.13 19.87 9.80
C ASP A 357 30.78 21.36 9.91
N ALA A 358 29.69 21.69 10.63
CA ALA A 358 29.33 23.08 10.91
C ALA A 358 30.40 23.78 11.78
N SER A 359 31.01 23.07 12.75
CA SER A 359 32.08 23.64 13.59
C SER A 359 33.38 23.92 12.83
N GLU A 360 33.65 23.15 11.78
CA GLU A 360 34.81 23.33 10.90
C GLU A 360 34.59 24.46 9.88
N GLN A 361 33.34 24.80 9.57
CA GLN A 361 32.94 25.92 8.69
C GLN A 361 32.72 27.27 9.42
N LYS A 362 33.26 27.42 10.64
CA LYS A 362 33.08 28.59 11.53
C LYS A 362 33.33 30.00 10.94
N GLY A 363 33.89 30.11 9.74
CA GLY A 363 34.16 31.39 9.07
C GLY A 363 32.97 32.00 8.31
N GLU A 364 31.93 31.21 7.99
CA GLU A 364 30.81 31.66 7.12
C GLU A 364 29.45 31.71 7.82
N MET A 365 29.36 31.34 9.10
CA MET A 365 28.11 31.37 9.85
C MET A 365 27.80 32.74 10.44
N SER A 366 26.53 33.13 10.36
CA SER A 366 25.96 34.23 11.12
C SER A 366 25.98 33.96 12.62
N LYS A 367 25.82 35.03 13.42
CA LYS A 367 25.81 34.93 14.89
C LYS A 367 24.70 34.01 15.41
N GLU A 368 23.55 34.01 14.74
CA GLU A 368 22.38 33.21 15.10
C GLU A 368 22.61 31.71 14.82
N GLU A 369 23.26 31.38 13.70
CA GLU A 369 23.64 30.00 13.37
C GLU A 369 24.71 29.45 14.31
N ALA A 370 25.66 30.29 14.74
CA ALA A 370 26.66 29.92 15.74
C ALA A 370 26.03 29.65 17.12
N GLU A 371 25.04 30.45 17.54
CA GLU A 371 24.29 30.23 18.78
C GLU A 371 23.44 28.95 18.72
N LEU A 372 22.81 28.66 17.58
CA LEU A 372 22.04 27.43 17.37
C LEU A 372 22.93 26.19 17.40
N LEU A 373 24.11 26.27 16.77
CA LEU A 373 25.10 25.18 16.77
C LEU A 373 25.64 24.91 18.18
N ASP A 374 25.92 25.94 18.97
CA ASP A 374 26.37 25.79 20.35
C ASP A 374 25.26 25.25 21.26
N LEU A 375 23.99 25.63 21.00
CA LEU A 375 22.85 25.05 21.69
C LEU A 375 22.70 23.55 21.35
N MET A 376 22.72 23.17 20.08
CA MET A 376 22.69 21.76 19.64
C MET A 376 23.81 20.94 20.28
N LYS A 377 25.04 21.48 20.34
CA LYS A 377 26.13 20.84 21.07
C LYS A 377 25.82 20.66 22.53
N SER A 378 25.21 21.64 23.20
CA SER A 378 24.90 21.54 24.63
C SER A 378 23.79 20.53 24.95
N VAL A 379 22.89 20.25 24.00
CA VAL A 379 21.81 19.26 24.16
C VAL A 379 22.30 17.83 23.86
N LEU A 380 23.23 17.71 22.91
CA LEU A 380 23.63 16.43 22.34
C LEU A 380 25.06 16.01 22.71
N SER A 381 25.83 16.86 23.34
CA SER A 381 27.07 16.45 24.00
C SER A 381 26.71 16.01 25.42
N ASP A 382 27.02 14.76 25.73
CA ASP A 382 27.07 14.27 27.10
C ASP A 382 28.34 14.82 27.77
#